data_AF-A0AAP0D802-F1
#
_entry.id   AF-A0AAP0D802-F1
#
_cell.length_a   1.000
_cell.length_b   1.000
_cell.length_c   1.000
_cell.angle_alpha   90.00
_cell.angle_beta   90.00
_cell.angle_gamma   90.00
#
_symmetry.space_group_name_H-M   'P 1'
#
loop_
_entity.id
_entity.type
_entity.pdbx_description
1 polymer ?
#
loop_
_entity_poly.entity_id
_entity_poly.type
_entity_poly.pdbx_seq_one_letter_code
_entity_poly.pdbx_strand_id
1 'polypeptide(L)'
;MSFRRTPHSFPQSAAATSASNSKNASSSSSGNLSSLLQQSIQKQKNIPQKTQFQSLLSINHKPPNINLNNASHYFDYMILLQPLPPISSFNQLLDSVSGNKLAIILYRKMNKTHVPIFPNLITLNIVLNCYCDMKELNLAFGILGLILKRGFTPDNVSYTSLIKGLFKKNEISEAVRLFKKMVMLGVRPHGVTYGTLINGLCKAGKIETAVRFHEDVMSGKSGLGFVCKPNFVCYSVLIDSLCKNGRVSKAKELFMEMRTRRISPDVVAFTSLIRGLVFLDLREAKRLFIEMVNEGIRPCVMVFNLLVNMLCKEGRVNEANGLFEFMVQKGEQLDCLSYNALMHGYCLEGKIDKAKELYISMVAKGIEPDVEIHNVLINGYIKVKRVEEAIWIFKQMIRGTIKPNVVTYNVLLTGVLQKGDVLAARKLFDEMRIYDLTPSSCTYTILLNGLCKNDHVLQALDLLQSLEDNGVEPGIKVYNSVIDGLCKSGQMKTAWDVYTKLSSEGLKPTVVTYTIMIHGFCKIGLLKRADGLFFEMIENGCAPNVVTFSAFVRKDSNMAPKVIELLKKMVENKVTPDASTVSLMVELLSKDEKYKRYTDMLLKYLEVG
;
A
#
# COMPACT_ATOMS: atom_id res chain seq x y z
N MET A 1 -14.93 25.24 44.24
CA MET A 1 -15.18 25.82 45.57
C MET A 1 -16.41 25.11 46.12
N SER A 2 -16.19 24.17 47.07
CA SER A 2 -16.65 24.26 48.46
C SER A 2 -18.17 24.15 48.62
N PHE A 3 -18.76 23.42 49.55
CA PHE A 3 -18.39 22.38 50.52
C PHE A 3 -19.69 22.21 51.35
N ARG A 4 -19.84 21.06 52.02
CA ARG A 4 -20.71 20.84 53.21
C ARG A 4 -22.21 20.67 52.94
N ARG A 5 -22.94 19.87 53.71
CA ARG A 5 -22.68 18.79 54.69
C ARG A 5 -24.08 18.20 54.96
N THR A 6 -24.11 16.91 55.28
CA THR A 6 -25.18 16.14 55.96
C THR A 6 -25.66 16.83 57.27
N PRO A 7 -26.64 16.35 58.09
CA PRO A 7 -27.24 15.00 58.18
C PRO A 7 -28.75 14.94 58.58
N HIS A 8 -29.35 13.73 58.60
CA HIS A 8 -29.99 13.10 59.79
C HIS A 8 -31.13 12.11 59.49
N SER A 9 -31.12 11.04 60.30
CA SER A 9 -32.24 10.30 60.91
C SER A 9 -32.80 9.01 60.26
N PHE A 10 -32.73 7.95 61.09
CA PHE A 10 -33.32 6.61 61.04
C PHE A 10 -34.87 6.63 61.25
N PRO A 11 -35.60 5.49 61.10
CA PRO A 11 -35.83 4.52 62.21
C PRO A 11 -35.71 3.04 61.75
N GLN A 12 -35.12 2.12 62.53
CA GLN A 12 -35.69 1.27 63.62
C GLN A 12 -36.73 0.20 63.24
N SER A 13 -36.38 -1.07 63.48
CA SER A 13 -37.12 -2.05 64.33
C SER A 13 -36.19 -3.28 64.52
N ALA A 14 -35.66 -3.56 65.72
CA ALA A 14 -36.26 -4.21 66.90
C ALA A 14 -36.53 -5.71 66.68
N ALA A 15 -36.27 -6.66 67.59
CA ALA A 15 -35.51 -6.76 68.84
C ALA A 15 -35.64 -8.23 69.31
N ALA A 16 -34.92 -8.56 70.41
CA ALA A 16 -35.07 -9.68 71.34
C ALA A 16 -34.04 -10.83 71.18
N THR A 17 -32.93 -10.93 71.93
CA THR A 17 -32.58 -10.92 73.38
C THR A 17 -32.50 -12.31 74.02
N SER A 18 -31.29 -12.71 74.42
CA SER A 18 -30.85 -13.06 75.79
C SER A 18 -29.47 -13.75 75.70
N ALA A 19 -28.38 -13.11 76.17
CA ALA A 19 -27.77 -13.21 77.52
C ALA A 19 -27.21 -14.63 77.79
N SER A 20 -26.00 -14.88 78.29
CA SER A 20 -24.94 -14.08 78.92
C SER A 20 -23.77 -15.04 79.20
N ASN A 21 -22.51 -14.60 79.05
CA ASN A 21 -21.44 -14.68 80.06
C ASN A 21 -20.03 -14.71 79.48
N SER A 22 -19.17 -14.04 80.23
CA SER A 22 -17.83 -13.58 79.92
C SER A 22 -16.74 -14.40 80.60
N LYS A 23 -15.54 -14.30 80.01
CA LYS A 23 -14.18 -14.39 80.60
C LYS A 23 -13.51 -15.77 80.71
N ASN A 24 -12.36 -15.83 80.00
CA ASN A 24 -11.03 -16.40 80.35
C ASN A 24 -10.96 -17.90 80.72
N ALA A 25 -9.99 -18.72 80.32
CA ALA A 25 -8.65 -18.50 79.75
C ALA A 25 -8.16 -19.76 79.00
N SER A 26 -7.16 -19.57 78.14
CA SER A 26 -6.09 -20.50 77.77
C SER A 26 -6.44 -21.88 77.18
N SER A 27 -6.28 -22.01 75.85
CA SER A 27 -5.20 -22.80 75.23
C SER A 27 -5.57 -23.25 73.80
N SER A 28 -4.57 -23.26 72.91
CA SER A 28 -4.57 -23.81 71.54
C SER A 28 -5.26 -23.00 70.42
N SER A 29 -4.51 -22.08 69.80
CA SER A 29 -4.87 -21.50 68.48
C SER A 29 -3.84 -21.85 67.40
N SER A 30 -3.33 -23.07 67.39
CA SER A 30 -2.57 -23.67 66.26
C SER A 30 -3.49 -24.27 65.19
N GLY A 31 -4.82 -24.20 65.35
CA GLY A 31 -5.79 -24.83 64.43
C GLY A 31 -6.24 -24.00 63.22
N ASN A 32 -6.03 -22.68 63.19
CA ASN A 32 -6.73 -21.81 62.22
C ASN A 32 -6.11 -21.69 60.82
N LEU A 33 -4.84 -22.08 60.61
CA LEU A 33 -4.27 -22.04 59.26
C LEU A 33 -4.78 -23.22 58.41
N SER A 34 -4.91 -24.40 59.04
CA SER A 34 -5.35 -25.63 58.38
C SER A 34 -6.83 -25.59 57.96
N SER A 35 -7.69 -24.96 58.76
CA SER A 35 -9.12 -24.80 58.46
C SER A 35 -9.37 -23.72 57.40
N LEU A 36 -8.59 -22.63 57.39
CA LEU A 36 -8.59 -21.65 56.30
C LEU A 36 -8.03 -22.23 54.99
N LEU A 37 -7.04 -23.13 55.07
CA LEU A 37 -6.53 -23.93 53.95
C LEU A 37 -7.60 -24.91 53.43
N GLN A 38 -8.30 -25.63 54.31
CA GLN A 38 -9.39 -26.52 53.90
C GLN A 38 -10.60 -25.78 53.31
N GLN A 39 -10.97 -24.61 53.84
CA GLN A 39 -12.06 -23.80 53.28
C GLN A 39 -11.70 -23.17 51.93
N SER A 40 -10.42 -22.86 51.68
CA SER A 40 -9.94 -22.42 50.36
C SER A 40 -9.85 -23.58 49.36
N ILE A 41 -9.45 -24.78 49.81
CA ILE A 41 -9.46 -26.02 49.01
C ILE A 41 -10.90 -26.45 48.65
N GLN A 42 -11.87 -26.32 49.57
CA GLN A 42 -13.28 -26.67 49.30
C GLN A 42 -14.00 -25.65 48.41
N LYS A 43 -13.59 -24.38 48.40
CA LYS A 43 -14.12 -23.37 47.44
C LYS A 43 -13.52 -23.51 46.02
N GLN A 44 -12.50 -24.34 45.82
CA GLN A 44 -11.84 -24.58 44.53
C GLN A 44 -12.26 -25.89 43.84
N LYS A 45 -13.50 -26.36 44.04
CA LYS A 45 -14.02 -27.58 43.38
C LYS A 45 -14.35 -27.45 41.88
N ASN A 46 -14.14 -26.30 41.26
CA ASN A 46 -14.22 -26.14 39.80
C ASN A 46 -12.84 -25.85 39.23
N ILE A 47 -12.04 -26.90 39.03
CA ILE A 47 -10.80 -26.85 38.23
C ILE A 47 -11.18 -27.09 36.77
N PRO A 48 -11.05 -26.13 35.85
CA PRO A 48 -11.13 -26.43 34.43
C PRO A 48 -9.84 -27.17 34.04
N GLN A 49 -9.97 -28.43 33.63
CA GLN A 49 -8.97 -29.23 32.89
C GLN A 49 -7.77 -29.79 33.68
N LYS A 50 -8.01 -30.86 34.44
CA LYS A 50 -7.01 -31.73 35.10
C LYS A 50 -5.91 -32.23 34.14
N THR A 51 -6.23 -32.39 32.85
CA THR A 51 -5.31 -32.79 31.76
C THR A 51 -4.28 -31.72 31.39
N GLN A 52 -4.65 -30.43 31.36
CA GLN A 52 -3.71 -29.35 31.07
C GLN A 52 -2.67 -29.19 32.18
N PHE A 53 -3.11 -29.28 33.43
CA PHE A 53 -2.21 -29.20 34.59
C PHE A 53 -1.24 -30.38 34.67
N GLN A 54 -1.70 -31.60 34.39
CA GLN A 54 -0.83 -32.78 34.29
C GLN A 54 0.21 -32.66 33.16
N SER A 55 -0.14 -32.03 32.04
CA SER A 55 0.84 -31.76 30.97
C SER A 55 1.94 -30.77 31.36
N LEU A 56 1.65 -29.80 32.24
CA LEU A 56 2.59 -28.81 32.77
C LEU A 56 3.58 -29.41 33.79
N LEU A 57 3.20 -30.50 34.43
CA LEU A 57 4.08 -31.28 35.31
C LEU A 57 4.93 -32.31 34.53
N SER A 58 4.56 -32.64 33.29
CA SER A 58 5.33 -33.54 32.43
C SER A 58 6.52 -32.80 31.80
N ILE A 59 7.72 -33.36 31.95
CA ILE A 59 8.99 -32.65 31.71
C ILE A 59 9.25 -32.28 30.22
N ASN A 60 8.46 -32.73 29.24
CA ASN A 60 8.88 -32.70 27.83
C ASN A 60 7.86 -32.24 26.77
N HIS A 61 6.77 -31.54 27.12
CA HIS A 61 5.82 -31.04 26.11
C HIS A 61 5.67 -29.50 26.13
N LYS A 62 5.53 -28.90 24.94
CA LYS A 62 5.06 -27.51 24.77
C LYS A 62 3.71 -27.39 25.50
N PRO A 63 3.53 -26.42 26.40
CA PRO A 63 2.31 -26.36 27.19
C PRO A 63 1.11 -26.05 26.28
N PRO A 64 -0.06 -26.68 26.51
CA PRO A 64 -1.31 -26.26 25.87
C PRO A 64 -1.57 -24.79 26.20
N ASN A 65 -2.29 -24.07 25.33
CA ASN A 65 -2.57 -22.64 25.47
C ASN A 65 -3.27 -22.35 26.81
N ILE A 66 -2.49 -22.03 27.85
CA ILE A 66 -2.97 -21.86 29.22
C ILE A 66 -3.75 -20.55 29.25
N ASN A 67 -5.02 -20.62 29.61
CA ASN A 67 -5.83 -19.42 29.80
C ASN A 67 -5.18 -18.51 30.86
N LEU A 68 -4.89 -17.25 30.49
CA LEU A 68 -4.22 -16.23 31.32
C LEU A 68 -4.83 -16.11 32.73
N ASN A 69 -6.14 -16.30 32.87
CA ASN A 69 -6.84 -16.22 34.15
C ASN A 69 -6.55 -17.40 35.10
N ASN A 70 -6.20 -18.57 34.55
CA ASN A 70 -5.94 -19.77 35.33
C ASN A 70 -4.47 -19.87 35.78
N ALA A 71 -3.56 -19.07 35.20
CA ALA A 71 -2.13 -19.13 35.52
C ALA A 71 -1.82 -18.81 36.98
N SER A 72 -2.54 -17.85 37.59
CA SER A 72 -2.39 -17.56 39.02
C SER A 72 -2.92 -18.70 39.91
N HIS A 73 -4.03 -19.34 39.50
CA HIS A 73 -4.57 -20.50 40.21
C HIS A 73 -3.62 -21.71 40.13
N TYR A 74 -3.03 -21.96 38.97
CA TYR A 74 -2.04 -23.02 38.80
C TYR A 74 -0.78 -22.75 39.62
N PHE A 75 -0.29 -21.51 39.67
CA PHE A 75 0.86 -21.15 40.50
C PHE A 75 0.59 -21.40 41.99
N ASP A 76 -0.59 -21.03 42.48
CA ASP A 76 -0.98 -21.23 43.88
C ASP A 76 -1.12 -22.70 44.22
N TYR A 77 -1.69 -23.49 43.32
CA TYR A 77 -1.77 -24.93 43.47
C TYR A 77 -0.39 -25.59 43.46
N MET A 78 0.53 -25.15 42.59
CA MET A 78 1.91 -25.69 42.54
C MET A 78 2.70 -25.46 43.83
N ILE A 79 2.47 -24.36 44.53
CA ILE A 79 3.13 -24.07 45.82
C ILE A 79 2.61 -25.00 46.93
N LEU A 80 1.37 -25.48 46.82
CA LEU A 80 0.73 -26.35 47.82
C LEU A 80 1.09 -27.84 47.63
N LEU A 81 1.71 -28.23 46.52
CA LEU A 81 2.09 -29.61 46.25
C LEU A 81 3.30 -30.05 47.10
N GLN A 82 3.23 -31.29 47.62
CA GLN A 82 4.33 -31.98 48.29
C GLN A 82 4.53 -33.35 47.63
N PRO A 83 5.69 -33.62 46.99
CA PRO A 83 6.87 -32.76 46.87
C PRO A 83 6.64 -31.56 45.94
N LEU A 84 7.44 -30.50 46.13
CA LEU A 84 7.40 -29.30 45.29
C LEU A 84 7.73 -29.62 43.83
N PRO A 85 7.00 -29.05 42.85
CA PRO A 85 7.33 -29.19 41.44
C PRO A 85 8.73 -28.65 41.12
N PRO A 86 9.40 -29.17 40.09
CA PRO A 86 10.69 -28.64 39.65
C PRO A 86 10.54 -27.20 39.15
N ILE A 87 11.62 -26.40 39.28
CA ILE A 87 11.65 -25.00 38.80
C ILE A 87 11.33 -24.88 37.30
N SER A 88 11.57 -25.93 36.50
CA SER A 88 11.18 -26.01 35.09
C SER A 88 9.68 -25.86 34.88
N SER A 89 8.84 -26.49 35.70
CA SER A 89 7.37 -26.34 35.62
C SER A 89 6.94 -24.91 35.95
N PHE A 90 7.58 -24.28 36.94
CA PHE A 90 7.33 -22.86 37.24
C PHE A 90 7.77 -21.95 36.09
N ASN A 91 8.91 -22.25 35.45
CA ASN A 91 9.38 -21.51 34.28
C ASN A 91 8.45 -21.68 33.08
N GLN A 92 7.91 -22.87 32.83
CA GLN A 92 6.92 -23.10 31.77
C GLN A 92 5.65 -22.27 32.01
N LEU A 93 5.17 -22.23 33.25
CA LEU A 93 4.02 -21.39 33.61
C LEU A 93 4.32 -19.90 33.40
N LEU A 94 5.48 -19.41 33.85
CA LEU A 94 5.91 -18.02 33.63
C LEU A 94 6.08 -17.68 32.14
N ASP A 95 6.63 -18.60 31.34
CA ASP A 95 6.81 -18.43 29.91
C ASP A 95 5.46 -18.39 29.17
N SER A 96 4.47 -19.19 29.61
CA SER A 96 3.11 -19.16 29.05
C SER A 96 2.38 -17.83 29.24
N VAL A 97 2.75 -17.08 30.28
CA VAL A 97 2.24 -15.72 30.54
C VAL A 97 3.26 -14.63 30.21
N SER A 98 4.30 -14.96 29.44
CA SER A 98 5.32 -14.00 29.02
C SER A 98 4.70 -12.88 28.18
N GLY A 99 5.16 -11.64 28.42
CA GLY A 99 4.58 -10.44 27.78
C GLY A 99 3.38 -9.82 28.52
N ASN A 100 2.92 -10.41 29.62
CA ASN A 100 1.90 -9.84 30.51
C ASN A 100 2.49 -9.47 31.89
N LYS A 101 1.94 -8.44 32.55
CA LYS A 101 2.27 -8.05 33.92
C LYS A 101 2.09 -9.20 34.92
N LEU A 102 1.23 -10.18 34.62
CA LEU A 102 1.04 -11.40 35.40
C LEU A 102 2.33 -12.17 35.64
N ALA A 103 3.23 -12.30 34.65
CA ALA A 103 4.52 -12.99 34.82
C ALA A 103 5.36 -12.36 35.95
N ILE A 104 5.35 -11.03 36.06
CA ILE A 104 6.06 -10.30 37.12
C ILE A 104 5.39 -10.51 38.48
N ILE A 105 4.06 -10.54 38.52
CA ILE A 105 3.31 -10.78 39.76
C ILE A 105 3.65 -12.18 40.31
N LEU A 106 3.66 -13.20 39.44
CA LEU A 106 4.02 -14.57 39.80
C LEU A 106 5.49 -14.66 40.24
N TYR A 107 6.42 -13.99 39.56
CA TYR A 107 7.82 -13.90 39.98
C TYR A 107 7.98 -13.22 41.35
N ARG A 108 7.23 -12.14 41.63
CA ARG A 108 7.25 -11.49 42.95
C ARG A 108 6.67 -12.41 44.02
N LYS A 109 5.64 -13.20 43.70
CA LYS A 109 5.06 -14.20 44.60
C LYS A 109 6.07 -15.28 44.93
N MET A 110 6.80 -15.79 43.93
CA MET A 110 7.88 -16.77 44.10
C MET A 110 8.95 -16.33 45.10
N ASN A 111 9.32 -15.03 45.12
CA ASN A 111 10.33 -14.52 46.05
C ASN A 111 9.77 -14.13 47.43
N LYS A 112 8.45 -14.01 47.59
CA LYS A 112 7.80 -13.62 48.87
C LYS A 112 7.27 -14.81 49.66
N THR A 113 7.03 -15.93 49.01
CA THR A 113 6.55 -17.15 49.67
C THR A 113 7.62 -17.70 50.62
N HIS A 114 7.22 -18.17 51.80
CA HIS A 114 8.10 -18.88 52.74
C HIS A 114 8.57 -20.27 52.23
N VAL A 115 8.19 -20.63 51.00
CA VAL A 115 8.54 -21.88 50.33
C VAL A 115 9.84 -21.69 49.56
N PRO A 116 10.82 -22.61 49.66
CA PRO A 116 12.15 -22.45 49.07
C PRO A 116 12.16 -22.68 47.55
N ILE A 117 11.59 -21.75 46.79
CA ILE A 117 11.65 -21.73 45.32
C ILE A 117 12.78 -20.79 44.90
N PHE A 118 13.82 -21.33 44.25
CA PHE A 118 15.00 -20.57 43.85
C PHE A 118 14.95 -20.23 42.35
N PRO A 119 14.76 -18.95 41.97
CA PRO A 119 14.80 -18.54 40.56
C PRO A 119 16.18 -18.77 39.95
N ASN A 120 16.22 -19.44 38.81
CA ASN A 120 17.44 -19.67 38.04
C ASN A 120 17.59 -18.66 36.89
N LEU A 121 18.64 -18.79 36.08
CA LEU A 121 18.89 -17.91 34.94
C LEU A 121 17.71 -17.87 33.95
N ILE A 122 17.04 -19.00 33.71
CA ILE A 122 15.86 -19.09 32.82
C ILE A 122 14.71 -18.24 33.39
N THR A 123 14.42 -18.36 34.69
CA THR A 123 13.39 -17.56 35.36
C THR A 123 13.68 -16.06 35.20
N LEU A 124 14.93 -15.65 35.43
CA LEU A 124 15.35 -14.26 35.33
C LEU A 124 15.30 -13.74 33.89
N ASN A 125 15.64 -14.58 32.89
CA ASN A 125 15.52 -14.25 31.47
C ASN A 125 14.08 -14.06 31.03
N ILE A 126 13.13 -14.88 31.49
CA ILE A 126 11.69 -14.70 31.21
C ILE A 126 11.21 -13.35 31.75
N VAL A 127 11.55 -13.03 33.01
CA VAL A 127 11.15 -11.76 33.65
C VAL A 127 11.81 -10.56 32.97
N LEU A 128 13.09 -10.67 32.59
CA LEU A 128 13.81 -9.65 31.83
C LEU A 128 13.13 -9.39 30.48
N ASN A 129 12.80 -10.45 29.72
CA ASN A 129 12.09 -10.29 28.44
C ASN A 129 10.70 -9.65 28.64
N CYS A 130 9.98 -9.99 29.72
CA CYS A 130 8.70 -9.36 30.04
C CYS A 130 8.85 -7.84 30.26
N TYR A 131 9.84 -7.41 31.06
CA TYR A 131 10.11 -5.98 31.25
C TYR A 131 10.50 -5.28 29.93
N CYS A 132 11.30 -5.92 29.08
CA CYS A 132 11.61 -5.42 27.74
C CYS A 132 10.37 -5.29 26.85
N ASP A 133 9.47 -6.28 26.88
CA ASP A 133 8.25 -6.27 26.08
C ASP A 133 7.27 -5.17 26.52
N MET A 134 7.23 -4.83 27.82
CA MET A 134 6.47 -3.71 28.38
C MET A 134 7.19 -2.34 28.29
N LYS A 135 8.36 -2.26 27.64
CA LYS A 135 9.18 -1.04 27.50
C LYS A 135 9.74 -0.47 28.82
N GLU A 136 9.75 -1.25 29.89
CA GLU A 136 10.28 -0.90 31.21
C GLU A 136 11.79 -1.22 31.32
N LEU A 137 12.62 -0.57 30.50
CA LEU A 137 14.03 -0.93 30.34
C LEU A 137 14.86 -0.77 31.62
N ASN A 138 14.57 0.21 32.47
CA ASN A 138 15.29 0.41 33.72
C ASN A 138 15.16 -0.82 34.63
N LEU A 139 13.95 -1.40 34.70
CA LEU A 139 13.69 -2.62 35.46
C LEU A 139 14.32 -3.85 34.78
N ALA A 140 14.34 -3.91 33.45
CA ALA A 140 15.02 -4.97 32.71
C ALA A 140 16.54 -4.98 32.98
N PHE A 141 17.19 -3.81 32.95
CA PHE A 141 18.60 -3.69 33.36
C PHE A 141 18.81 -3.98 34.84
N GLY A 142 17.82 -3.69 35.71
CA GLY A 142 17.81 -4.12 37.10
C GLY A 142 17.85 -5.65 37.25
N ILE A 143 17.10 -6.39 36.42
CA ILE A 143 17.17 -7.86 36.38
C ILE A 143 18.51 -8.34 35.87
N LEU A 144 19.13 -7.69 34.87
CA LEU A 144 20.50 -8.01 34.45
C LEU A 144 21.50 -7.83 35.61
N GLY A 145 21.36 -6.76 36.40
CA GLY A 145 22.15 -6.55 37.62
C GLY A 145 21.92 -7.65 38.67
N LEU A 146 20.68 -8.14 38.80
CA LEU A 146 20.35 -9.25 39.69
C LEU A 146 20.97 -10.58 39.22
N ILE A 147 20.99 -10.84 37.91
CA ILE A 147 21.66 -12.01 37.31
C ILE A 147 23.14 -12.02 37.73
N LEU A 148 23.84 -10.89 37.53
CA LEU A 148 25.24 -10.73 37.92
C LEU A 148 25.46 -10.87 39.43
N LYS A 149 24.61 -10.22 40.25
CA LYS A 149 24.71 -10.28 41.72
C LYS A 149 24.52 -11.69 42.29
N ARG A 150 23.72 -12.53 41.63
CA ARG A 150 23.50 -13.93 42.01
C ARG A 150 24.59 -14.88 41.51
N GLY A 151 25.63 -14.36 40.86
CA GLY A 151 26.75 -15.16 40.34
C GLY A 151 26.44 -15.87 39.01
N PHE A 152 25.33 -15.53 38.35
CA PHE A 152 25.04 -16.04 37.02
C PHE A 152 25.75 -15.21 35.94
N THR A 153 26.19 -15.87 34.87
CA THR A 153 26.71 -15.21 33.68
C THR A 153 25.55 -14.91 32.71
N PRO A 154 25.33 -13.64 32.32
CA PRO A 154 24.31 -13.31 31.32
C PRO A 154 24.60 -14.00 30.00
N ASP A 155 23.60 -14.67 29.45
CA ASP A 155 23.72 -15.46 28.24
C ASP A 155 23.19 -14.71 27.01
N ASN A 156 23.20 -15.39 25.86
CA ASN A 156 22.65 -14.84 24.62
C ASN A 156 21.19 -14.40 24.76
N VAL A 157 20.37 -15.09 25.59
CA VAL A 157 18.95 -14.79 25.77
C VAL A 157 18.78 -13.49 26.55
N SER A 158 19.57 -13.28 27.61
CA SER A 158 19.59 -12.03 28.39
C SER A 158 19.86 -10.83 27.48
N TYR A 159 20.94 -10.88 26.69
CA TYR A 159 21.34 -9.76 25.83
C TYR A 159 20.40 -9.57 24.64
N THR A 160 19.93 -10.65 23.99
CA THR A 160 18.98 -10.56 22.87
C THR A 160 17.68 -9.87 23.30
N SER A 161 17.17 -10.22 24.48
CA SER A 161 15.95 -9.62 25.04
C SER A 161 16.11 -8.14 25.34
N LEU A 162 17.26 -7.72 25.90
CA LEU A 162 17.57 -6.31 26.14
C LEU A 162 17.74 -5.52 24.83
N ILE A 163 18.46 -6.08 23.85
CA ILE A 163 18.63 -5.46 22.53
C ILE A 163 17.27 -5.25 21.85
N LYS A 164 16.41 -6.27 21.86
CA LYS A 164 15.03 -6.18 21.36
C LYS A 164 14.24 -5.08 22.08
N GLY A 165 14.34 -5.01 23.41
CA GLY A 165 13.70 -3.98 24.23
C GLY A 165 14.17 -2.56 23.89
N LEU A 166 15.49 -2.37 23.70
CA LEU A 166 16.08 -1.08 23.31
C LEU A 166 15.54 -0.59 21.96
N PHE A 167 15.43 -1.48 20.96
CA PHE A 167 14.79 -1.14 19.69
C PHE A 167 13.31 -0.79 19.84
N LYS A 168 12.57 -1.48 20.72
CA LYS A 168 11.15 -1.16 21.00
C LYS A 168 10.96 0.22 21.64
N LYS A 169 11.96 0.74 22.37
CA LYS A 169 11.99 2.09 22.94
C LYS A 169 12.67 3.11 22.01
N ASN A 170 13.06 2.69 20.79
CA ASN A 170 13.78 3.50 19.81
C ASN A 170 15.17 4.00 20.27
N GLU A 171 15.80 3.32 21.23
CA GLU A 171 17.16 3.62 21.70
C GLU A 171 18.22 2.86 20.88
N ILE A 172 18.35 3.24 19.61
CA ILE A 172 19.14 2.51 18.61
C ILE A 172 20.64 2.45 18.98
N SER A 173 21.22 3.59 19.39
CA SER A 173 22.65 3.70 19.73
C SER A 173 23.02 2.79 20.90
N GLU A 174 22.15 2.73 21.90
CA GLU A 174 22.34 1.89 23.09
C GLU A 174 22.18 0.40 22.76
N ALA A 175 21.28 0.04 21.85
CA ALA A 175 21.15 -1.35 21.36
C ALA A 175 22.45 -1.83 20.70
N VAL A 176 23.03 -1.02 19.81
CA VAL A 176 24.30 -1.34 19.13
C VAL A 176 25.46 -1.38 20.14
N ARG A 177 25.50 -0.45 21.10
CA ARG A 177 26.50 -0.42 22.18
C ARG A 177 26.44 -1.66 23.04
N LEU A 178 25.23 -2.10 23.42
CA LEU A 178 25.02 -3.30 24.22
C LEU A 178 25.46 -4.57 23.47
N PHE A 179 25.16 -4.65 22.16
CA PHE A 179 25.65 -5.75 21.32
C PHE A 179 27.19 -5.81 21.30
N LYS A 180 27.87 -4.67 21.10
CA LYS A 180 29.34 -4.61 21.14
C LYS A 180 29.88 -5.01 22.51
N LYS A 181 29.25 -4.56 23.60
CA LYS A 181 29.64 -4.92 24.97
C LYS A 181 29.50 -6.40 25.26
N MET A 182 28.42 -7.03 24.80
CA MET A 182 28.22 -8.48 24.90
C MET A 182 29.39 -9.26 24.28
N VAL A 183 29.85 -8.84 23.11
CA VAL A 183 31.00 -9.45 22.43
C VAL A 183 32.30 -9.24 23.20
N MET A 184 32.57 -8.01 23.69
CA MET A 184 33.76 -7.71 24.49
C MET A 184 33.83 -8.52 25.79
N LEU A 185 32.67 -8.85 26.36
CA LEU A 185 32.56 -9.70 27.56
C LEU A 185 32.70 -11.21 27.24
N GLY A 186 33.03 -11.58 26.00
CA GLY A 186 33.27 -12.96 25.58
C GLY A 186 31.99 -13.75 25.26
N VAL A 187 30.81 -13.13 25.31
CA VAL A 187 29.54 -13.81 24.97
C VAL A 187 29.38 -13.83 23.46
N ARG A 188 29.50 -15.01 22.85
CA ARG A 188 29.41 -15.19 21.38
C ARG A 188 27.95 -15.05 20.91
N PRO A 189 27.63 -14.02 20.09
CA PRO A 189 26.28 -13.85 19.55
C PRO A 189 25.91 -15.00 18.62
N HIS A 190 24.75 -15.59 18.84
CA HIS A 190 24.16 -16.55 17.90
C HIS A 190 23.27 -15.87 16.85
N GLY A 191 22.89 -16.59 15.79
CA GLY A 191 22.15 -16.04 14.66
C GLY A 191 20.87 -15.26 15.01
N VAL A 192 20.18 -15.61 16.10
CA VAL A 192 18.98 -14.89 16.57
C VAL A 192 19.32 -13.50 17.13
N THR A 193 20.43 -13.35 17.86
CA THR A 193 20.89 -12.06 18.39
C THR A 193 21.27 -11.13 17.26
N TYR A 194 22.01 -11.67 16.29
CA TYR A 194 22.40 -10.96 15.08
C TYR A 194 21.18 -10.54 14.24
N GLY A 195 20.23 -11.45 13.99
CA GLY A 195 18.99 -11.13 13.28
C GLY A 195 18.10 -10.11 14.00
N THR A 196 18.08 -10.15 15.33
CA THR A 196 17.36 -9.15 16.15
C THR A 196 17.98 -7.75 15.97
N LEU A 197 19.30 -7.65 15.96
CA LEU A 197 20.01 -6.39 15.72
C LEU A 197 19.73 -5.84 14.32
N ILE A 198 19.89 -6.68 13.29
CA ILE A 198 19.64 -6.31 11.89
C ILE A 198 18.20 -5.85 11.68
N ASN A 199 17.22 -6.63 12.17
CA ASN A 199 15.80 -6.26 12.09
C ASN A 199 15.50 -4.96 12.83
N GLY A 200 16.09 -4.75 14.01
CA GLY A 200 15.98 -3.50 14.74
C GLY A 200 16.51 -2.30 13.95
N LEU A 201 17.70 -2.42 13.36
CA LEU A 201 18.32 -1.36 12.56
C LEU A 201 17.52 -1.04 11.29
N CYS A 202 17.05 -2.07 10.57
CA CYS A 202 16.21 -1.93 9.38
C CYS A 202 14.89 -1.23 9.72
N LYS A 203 14.19 -1.64 10.78
CA LYS A 203 12.94 -0.99 11.23
C LYS A 203 13.14 0.45 11.68
N ALA A 204 14.31 0.76 12.22
CA ALA A 204 14.69 2.11 12.61
C ALA A 204 15.16 2.99 11.43
N GLY A 205 15.13 2.48 10.19
CA GLY A 205 15.58 3.19 8.99
C GLY A 205 17.10 3.32 8.86
N LYS A 206 17.89 2.69 9.73
CA LYS A 206 19.37 2.73 9.71
C LYS A 206 19.95 1.60 8.86
N ILE A 207 19.50 1.53 7.61
CA ILE A 207 19.82 0.42 6.69
C ILE A 207 21.31 0.38 6.35
N GLU A 208 21.96 1.52 6.10
CA GLU A 208 23.40 1.51 5.81
C GLU A 208 24.24 1.01 6.98
N THR A 209 23.82 1.32 8.21
CA THR A 209 24.45 0.75 9.40
C THR A 209 24.23 -0.76 9.46
N ALA A 210 23.04 -1.25 9.11
CA ALA A 210 22.73 -2.68 9.07
C ALA A 210 23.55 -3.42 8.00
N VAL A 211 23.68 -2.87 6.79
CA VAL A 211 24.48 -3.44 5.70
C VAL A 211 25.96 -3.45 6.06
N ARG A 212 26.52 -2.34 6.54
CA ARG A 212 27.90 -2.30 7.02
C ARG A 212 28.15 -3.32 8.13
N PHE A 213 27.21 -3.43 9.07
CA PHE A 213 27.31 -4.42 10.13
C PHE A 213 27.29 -5.86 9.60
N HIS A 214 26.56 -6.13 8.52
CA HIS A 214 26.61 -7.41 7.82
C HIS A 214 27.99 -7.65 7.18
N GLU A 215 28.49 -6.69 6.41
CA GLU A 215 29.80 -6.77 5.74
C GLU A 215 30.96 -6.94 6.74
N ASP A 216 30.92 -6.24 7.88
CA ASP A 216 31.90 -6.33 8.96
C ASP A 216 31.94 -7.72 9.62
N VAL A 217 30.77 -8.37 9.75
CA VAL A 217 30.66 -9.75 10.25
C VAL A 217 31.08 -10.75 9.18
N MET A 218 30.79 -10.47 7.91
CA MET A 218 31.09 -11.38 6.78
C MET A 218 32.58 -11.39 6.40
N SER A 219 33.24 -10.25 6.47
CA SER A 219 34.64 -10.08 6.09
C SER A 219 35.64 -10.55 7.15
N GLY A 220 35.18 -10.86 8.38
CA GLY A 220 36.05 -11.14 9.52
C GLY A 220 36.92 -9.96 9.95
N LYS A 221 36.76 -8.79 9.34
CA LYS A 221 37.53 -7.56 9.60
C LYS A 221 37.00 -6.75 10.76
N SER A 222 35.87 -7.13 11.34
CA SER A 222 35.48 -6.56 12.61
C SER A 222 36.50 -6.98 13.67
N GLY A 223 37.09 -6.02 14.38
CA GLY A 223 37.87 -6.25 15.61
C GLY A 223 37.05 -6.85 16.76
N LEU A 224 35.97 -7.57 16.44
CA LEU A 224 35.03 -8.25 17.31
C LEU A 224 35.39 -9.73 17.50
N GLY A 225 36.27 -10.32 16.68
CA GLY A 225 36.89 -11.63 16.93
C GLY A 225 35.93 -12.84 16.93
N PHE A 226 34.73 -12.73 16.36
CA PHE A 226 33.78 -13.85 16.24
C PHE A 226 33.27 -14.04 14.82
N VAL A 227 33.14 -15.31 14.40
CA VAL A 227 32.48 -15.71 13.16
C VAL A 227 31.03 -16.07 13.47
N CYS A 228 30.09 -15.18 13.17
CA CYS A 228 28.66 -15.51 13.23
C CYS A 228 28.18 -15.92 11.85
N LYS A 229 27.54 -17.10 11.75
CA LYS A 229 26.84 -17.53 10.54
C LYS A 229 25.47 -16.86 10.50
N PRO A 230 25.18 -15.94 9.56
CA PRO A 230 23.83 -15.44 9.38
C PRO A 230 22.89 -16.58 9.05
N ASN A 231 21.65 -16.49 9.52
CA ASN A 231 20.59 -17.38 9.08
C ASN A 231 19.77 -16.68 7.98
N PHE A 232 18.82 -17.41 7.40
CA PHE A 232 17.95 -16.91 6.34
C PHE A 232 17.20 -15.64 6.75
N VAL A 233 16.72 -15.56 8.00
CA VAL A 233 15.98 -14.41 8.54
C VAL A 233 16.77 -13.10 8.40
N CYS A 234 18.08 -13.12 8.66
CA CYS A 234 18.91 -11.92 8.54
C CYS A 234 18.99 -11.39 7.11
N TYR A 235 19.21 -12.29 6.15
CA TYR A 235 19.26 -11.93 4.73
C TYR A 235 17.89 -11.43 4.25
N SER A 236 16.81 -12.15 4.56
CA SER A 236 15.46 -11.79 4.15
C SER A 236 15.05 -10.40 4.64
N VAL A 237 15.40 -10.05 5.88
CA VAL A 237 15.12 -8.73 6.46
C VAL A 237 15.95 -7.62 5.79
N LEU A 238 17.24 -7.86 5.51
CA LEU A 238 18.07 -6.89 4.80
C LEU A 238 17.54 -6.64 3.38
N ILE A 239 17.26 -7.72 2.64
CA ILE A 239 16.73 -7.67 1.28
C ILE A 239 15.40 -6.92 1.24
N ASP A 240 14.45 -7.26 2.13
CA ASP A 240 13.17 -6.54 2.27
C ASP A 240 13.37 -5.05 2.54
N SER A 241 14.24 -4.69 3.48
CA SER A 241 14.49 -3.29 3.83
C SER A 241 15.15 -2.51 2.68
N LEU A 242 16.07 -3.12 1.94
CA LEU A 242 16.76 -2.50 0.80
C LEU A 242 15.81 -2.30 -0.37
N CYS A 243 14.97 -3.29 -0.68
CA CYS A 243 13.96 -3.18 -1.73
C CYS A 243 12.92 -2.10 -1.43
N LYS A 244 12.43 -2.02 -0.18
CA LYS A 244 11.51 -0.95 0.25
C LYS A 244 12.09 0.45 0.12
N ASN A 245 13.41 0.59 0.22
CA ASN A 245 14.12 1.86 0.11
C ASN A 245 14.74 2.10 -1.27
N GLY A 246 14.35 1.32 -2.29
CA GLY A 246 14.80 1.49 -3.68
C GLY A 246 16.24 1.06 -3.97
N ARG A 247 16.97 0.48 -3.00
CA ARG A 247 18.36 0.00 -3.16
C ARG A 247 18.40 -1.44 -3.67
N VAL A 248 17.74 -1.69 -4.79
CA VAL A 248 17.50 -3.05 -5.32
C VAL A 248 18.79 -3.73 -5.77
N SER A 249 19.78 -3.00 -6.28
CA SER A 249 21.08 -3.57 -6.69
C SER A 249 21.81 -4.23 -5.51
N LYS A 250 21.86 -3.55 -4.35
CA LYS A 250 22.48 -4.11 -3.14
C LYS A 250 21.67 -5.28 -2.57
N ALA A 251 20.34 -5.23 -2.68
CA ALA A 251 19.48 -6.36 -2.30
C ALA A 251 19.77 -7.60 -3.16
N LYS A 252 20.02 -7.41 -4.47
CA LYS A 252 20.41 -8.50 -5.40
C LYS A 252 21.77 -9.09 -5.03
N GLU A 253 22.77 -8.26 -4.71
CA GLU A 253 24.07 -8.73 -4.22
C GLU A 253 23.94 -9.62 -2.99
N LEU A 254 23.16 -9.18 -1.98
CA LEU A 254 22.93 -9.96 -0.76
C LEU A 254 22.16 -11.26 -1.02
N PHE A 255 21.21 -11.26 -1.97
CA PHE A 255 20.51 -12.47 -2.38
C PHE A 255 21.46 -13.48 -3.03
N MET A 256 22.39 -13.02 -3.87
CA MET A 256 23.41 -13.89 -4.48
C MET A 256 24.40 -14.40 -3.43
N GLU A 257 24.82 -13.56 -2.49
CA GLU A 257 25.69 -13.96 -1.37
C GLU A 257 25.03 -15.04 -0.50
N MET A 258 23.73 -14.90 -0.22
CA MET A 258 22.95 -15.89 0.53
C MET A 258 23.03 -17.27 -0.14
N ARG A 259 22.94 -17.32 -1.49
CA ARG A 259 23.02 -18.57 -2.26
C ARG A 259 24.44 -19.15 -2.33
N THR A 260 25.46 -18.33 -2.55
CA THR A 260 26.86 -18.81 -2.58
C THR A 260 27.26 -19.44 -1.25
N ARG A 261 26.68 -18.96 -0.14
CA ARG A 261 26.83 -19.53 1.20
C ARG A 261 25.94 -20.75 1.48
N ARG A 262 25.19 -21.25 0.49
CA ARG A 262 24.26 -22.38 0.61
C ARG A 262 23.15 -22.17 1.64
N ILE A 263 22.72 -20.93 1.85
CA ILE A 263 21.53 -20.61 2.65
C ILE A 263 20.34 -20.52 1.69
N SER A 264 19.34 -21.37 1.86
CA SER A 264 18.15 -21.39 1.00
C SER A 264 17.30 -20.13 1.24
N PRO A 265 17.00 -19.33 0.20
CA PRO A 265 16.12 -18.17 0.32
C PRO A 265 14.71 -18.58 0.72
N ASP A 266 14.07 -17.79 1.59
CA ASP A 266 12.70 -18.01 1.99
C ASP A 266 11.70 -17.22 1.13
N VAL A 267 10.41 -17.42 1.40
CA VAL A 267 9.31 -16.68 0.73
C VAL A 267 9.53 -15.17 0.78
N VAL A 268 10.05 -14.64 1.91
CA VAL A 268 10.25 -13.21 2.14
C VAL A 268 11.37 -12.67 1.25
N ALA A 269 12.50 -13.36 1.16
CA ALA A 269 13.63 -12.97 0.32
C ALA A 269 13.22 -12.88 -1.16
N PHE A 270 12.58 -13.93 -1.69
CA PHE A 270 12.09 -13.94 -3.07
C PHE A 270 11.03 -12.85 -3.32
N THR A 271 10.00 -12.79 -2.47
CA THR A 271 8.89 -11.83 -2.61
C THR A 271 9.39 -10.39 -2.61
N SER A 272 10.32 -10.07 -1.72
CA SER A 272 10.88 -8.72 -1.58
C SER A 272 11.71 -8.33 -2.80
N LEU A 273 12.57 -9.23 -3.26
CA LEU A 273 13.43 -8.98 -4.41
C LEU A 273 12.62 -8.85 -5.70
N ILE A 274 11.63 -9.73 -5.93
CA ILE A 274 10.73 -9.65 -7.09
C ILE A 274 9.96 -8.33 -7.08
N ARG A 275 9.42 -7.90 -5.92
CA ARG A 275 8.72 -6.62 -5.80
C ARG A 275 9.63 -5.43 -6.13
N GLY A 276 10.88 -5.45 -5.67
CA GLY A 276 11.85 -4.41 -5.98
C GLY A 276 12.26 -4.38 -7.45
N LEU A 277 12.36 -5.55 -8.09
CA LEU A 277 12.80 -5.68 -9.48
C LEU A 277 11.70 -5.43 -10.50
N VAL A 278 10.41 -5.58 -10.16
CA VAL A 278 9.33 -5.58 -11.16
C VAL A 278 9.26 -4.30 -12.01
N PHE A 279 9.67 -3.16 -11.46
CA PHE A 279 9.68 -1.87 -12.16
C PHE A 279 11.03 -1.53 -12.82
N LEU A 280 12.10 -2.27 -12.49
CA LEU A 280 13.46 -2.01 -12.97
C LEU A 280 13.89 -3.02 -14.04
N ASP A 281 13.61 -4.31 -13.79
CA ASP A 281 13.96 -5.43 -14.65
C ASP A 281 12.90 -6.52 -14.51
N LEU A 282 11.84 -6.40 -15.32
CA LEU A 282 10.74 -7.37 -15.34
C LEU A 282 11.19 -8.78 -15.77
N ARG A 283 12.23 -8.88 -16.61
CA ARG A 283 12.73 -10.18 -17.08
C ARG A 283 13.35 -10.96 -15.93
N GLU A 284 14.19 -10.30 -15.14
CA GLU A 284 14.80 -10.91 -13.96
C GLU A 284 13.75 -11.20 -12.87
N ALA A 285 12.79 -10.30 -12.65
CA ALA A 285 11.69 -10.53 -11.72
C ALA A 285 10.88 -11.80 -12.06
N LYS A 286 10.57 -12.01 -13.35
CA LYS A 286 9.92 -13.23 -13.85
C LYS A 286 10.80 -14.47 -13.64
N ARG A 287 12.10 -14.38 -13.93
CA ARG A 287 13.05 -15.50 -13.74
C ARG A 287 13.08 -15.95 -12.27
N LEU A 288 13.17 -15.00 -11.33
CA LEU A 288 13.15 -15.27 -9.90
C LEU A 288 11.81 -15.86 -9.42
N PHE A 289 10.68 -15.45 -10.01
CA PHE A 289 9.38 -16.04 -9.71
C PHE A 289 9.31 -17.51 -10.13
N ILE A 290 9.76 -17.84 -11.34
CA ILE A 290 9.80 -19.23 -11.83
C ILE A 290 10.76 -20.07 -10.96
N GLU A 291 11.91 -19.50 -10.60
CA GLU A 291 12.89 -20.12 -9.71
C GLU A 291 12.30 -20.43 -8.34
N MET A 292 11.58 -19.49 -7.72
CA MET A 292 10.88 -19.66 -6.45
C MET A 292 9.92 -20.87 -6.50
N VAL A 293 9.14 -20.99 -7.58
CA VAL A 293 8.20 -22.12 -7.75
C VAL A 293 8.92 -23.45 -7.98
N ASN A 294 10.00 -23.45 -8.75
CA ASN A 294 10.81 -24.65 -9.01
C ASN A 294 11.53 -25.15 -7.76
N GLU A 295 11.91 -24.25 -6.85
CA GLU A 295 12.45 -24.60 -5.53
C GLU A 295 11.35 -25.09 -4.55
N GLY A 296 10.09 -25.20 -5.00
CA GLY A 296 8.97 -25.68 -4.18
C GLY A 296 8.43 -24.63 -3.19
N ILE A 297 8.84 -23.37 -3.34
CA ILE A 297 8.42 -22.27 -2.47
C ILE A 297 7.14 -21.67 -3.04
N ARG A 298 6.06 -21.73 -2.26
CA ARG A 298 4.74 -21.21 -2.67
C ARG A 298 4.76 -19.68 -2.83
N PRO A 299 4.52 -19.13 -4.04
CA PRO A 299 4.46 -17.68 -4.24
C PRO A 299 3.29 -17.05 -3.52
N CYS A 300 3.48 -15.81 -3.07
CA CYS A 300 2.38 -15.00 -2.58
C CYS A 300 1.54 -14.49 -3.76
N VAL A 301 0.20 -14.60 -3.66
CA VAL A 301 -0.76 -14.10 -4.67
C VAL A 301 -0.50 -12.64 -5.04
N MET A 302 -0.08 -11.81 -4.08
CA MET A 302 0.32 -10.42 -4.32
C MET A 302 1.45 -10.27 -5.36
N VAL A 303 2.48 -11.13 -5.28
CA VAL A 303 3.64 -11.08 -6.19
C VAL A 303 3.23 -11.49 -7.59
N PHE A 304 2.40 -12.53 -7.68
CA PHE A 304 1.82 -12.99 -8.93
C PHE A 304 0.97 -11.89 -9.59
N ASN A 305 0.02 -11.28 -8.87
CA ASN A 305 -0.82 -10.20 -9.38
C ASN A 305 0.01 -9.00 -9.85
N LEU A 306 1.08 -8.66 -9.12
CA LEU A 306 2.00 -7.59 -9.49
C LEU A 306 2.73 -7.89 -10.82
N LEU A 307 3.25 -9.10 -10.99
CA LEU A 307 3.92 -9.53 -12.23
C LEU A 307 2.97 -9.54 -13.43
N VAL A 308 1.76 -10.11 -13.28
CA VAL A 308 0.74 -10.15 -14.33
C VAL A 308 0.35 -8.74 -14.75
N ASN A 309 0.06 -7.85 -13.80
CA ASN A 309 -0.30 -6.47 -14.07
C ASN A 309 0.82 -5.72 -14.82
N MET A 310 2.07 -5.90 -14.41
CA MET A 310 3.21 -5.26 -15.07
C MET A 310 3.45 -5.79 -16.48
N LEU A 311 3.41 -7.11 -16.68
CA LEU A 311 3.49 -7.72 -18.02
C LEU A 311 2.37 -7.20 -18.94
N CYS A 312 1.15 -7.06 -18.41
CA CYS A 312 0.01 -6.52 -19.16
C CYS A 312 0.21 -5.05 -19.56
N LYS A 313 0.75 -4.21 -18.66
CA LYS A 313 1.04 -2.79 -18.95
C LYS A 313 2.15 -2.61 -20.00
N GLU A 314 3.13 -3.51 -20.05
CA GLU A 314 4.15 -3.55 -21.12
C GLU A 314 3.65 -4.13 -22.45
N GLY A 315 2.36 -4.53 -22.54
CA GLY A 315 1.79 -5.16 -23.74
C GLY A 315 2.18 -6.63 -23.92
N ARG A 316 2.86 -7.26 -22.95
CA ARG A 316 3.31 -8.67 -22.99
C ARG A 316 2.23 -9.62 -22.44
N VAL A 317 0.99 -9.45 -22.88
CA VAL A 317 -0.19 -10.15 -22.33
C VAL A 317 -0.11 -11.66 -22.52
N ASN A 318 0.48 -12.15 -23.62
CA ASN A 318 0.68 -13.59 -23.84
C ASN A 318 1.58 -14.22 -22.75
N GLU A 319 2.61 -13.52 -22.31
CA GLU A 319 3.47 -14.00 -21.21
C GLU A 319 2.76 -13.95 -19.87
N ALA A 320 1.93 -12.93 -19.65
CA ALA A 320 1.08 -12.83 -18.46
C ALA A 320 0.10 -14.02 -18.39
N ASN A 321 -0.51 -14.38 -19.52
CA ASN A 321 -1.38 -15.55 -19.62
C ASN A 321 -0.63 -16.85 -19.36
N GLY A 322 0.58 -17.02 -19.90
CA GLY A 322 1.40 -18.20 -19.59
C GLY A 322 1.73 -18.34 -18.10
N LEU A 323 1.99 -17.21 -17.41
CA LEU A 323 2.19 -17.20 -15.96
C LEU A 323 0.90 -17.58 -15.21
N PHE A 324 -0.24 -17.10 -15.70
CA PHE A 324 -1.57 -17.39 -15.15
C PHE A 324 -1.93 -18.87 -15.29
N GLU A 325 -1.79 -19.44 -16.48
CA GLU A 325 -2.01 -20.87 -16.74
C GLU A 325 -1.09 -21.74 -15.89
N PHE A 326 0.18 -21.35 -15.72
CA PHE A 326 1.12 -22.05 -14.85
C PHE A 326 0.65 -22.10 -13.40
N MET A 327 0.13 -20.99 -12.85
CA MET A 327 -0.40 -20.96 -11.48
C MET A 327 -1.68 -21.81 -11.34
N VAL A 328 -2.56 -21.80 -12.35
CA VAL A 328 -3.74 -22.66 -12.39
C VAL A 328 -3.33 -24.14 -12.40
N GLN A 329 -2.34 -24.52 -13.21
CA GLN A 329 -1.84 -25.91 -13.28
C GLN A 329 -1.22 -26.37 -11.96
N LYS A 330 -0.62 -25.46 -11.19
CA LYS A 330 -0.09 -25.77 -9.84
C LYS A 330 -1.17 -25.89 -8.77
N GLY A 331 -2.45 -25.69 -9.12
CA GLY A 331 -3.57 -25.81 -8.19
C GLY A 331 -3.70 -24.62 -7.24
N GLU A 332 -3.11 -23.48 -7.57
CA GLU A 332 -3.23 -22.28 -6.75
C GLU A 332 -4.61 -21.65 -6.90
N GLN A 333 -5.19 -21.22 -5.76
CA GLN A 333 -6.45 -20.49 -5.76
C GLN A 333 -6.19 -19.03 -6.15
N LEU A 334 -6.51 -18.70 -7.40
CA LEU A 334 -6.47 -17.34 -7.91
C LEU A 334 -7.67 -16.54 -7.40
N ASP A 335 -7.45 -15.26 -7.11
CA ASP A 335 -8.47 -14.35 -6.60
C ASP A 335 -9.07 -13.47 -7.72
N CYS A 336 -10.08 -12.70 -7.37
CA CYS A 336 -10.70 -11.71 -8.26
C CYS A 336 -9.65 -10.77 -8.90
N LEU A 337 -8.62 -10.37 -8.13
CA LEU A 337 -7.55 -9.48 -8.57
C LEU A 337 -6.67 -10.10 -9.66
N SER A 338 -6.38 -11.40 -9.57
CA SER A 338 -5.64 -12.15 -10.61
C SER A 338 -6.35 -12.09 -11.96
N TYR A 339 -7.66 -12.37 -11.96
CA TYR A 339 -8.50 -12.33 -13.16
C TYR A 339 -8.62 -10.90 -13.70
N ASN A 340 -8.89 -9.93 -12.83
CA ASN A 340 -8.99 -8.52 -13.19
C ASN A 340 -7.72 -8.01 -13.91
N ALA A 341 -6.53 -8.30 -13.37
CA ALA A 341 -5.27 -7.87 -13.96
C ALA A 341 -5.06 -8.39 -15.39
N LEU A 342 -5.34 -9.68 -15.63
CA LEU A 342 -5.17 -10.29 -16.94
C LEU A 342 -6.26 -9.84 -17.94
N MET A 343 -7.52 -9.73 -17.48
CA MET A 343 -8.62 -9.21 -18.28
C MET A 343 -8.35 -7.77 -18.72
N HIS A 344 -7.84 -6.93 -17.82
CA HIS A 344 -7.43 -5.57 -18.13
C HIS A 344 -6.32 -5.55 -19.19
N GLY A 345 -5.33 -6.44 -19.08
CA GLY A 345 -4.30 -6.63 -20.10
C GLY A 345 -4.87 -6.95 -21.48
N TYR A 346 -5.78 -7.93 -21.57
CA TYR A 346 -6.44 -8.25 -22.84
C TYR A 346 -7.26 -7.09 -23.40
N CYS A 347 -7.94 -6.32 -22.54
CA CYS A 347 -8.68 -5.13 -22.95
C CYS A 347 -7.76 -4.02 -23.49
N LEU A 348 -6.55 -3.86 -22.94
CA LEU A 348 -5.56 -2.89 -23.44
C LEU A 348 -5.02 -3.26 -24.81
N GLU A 349 -4.84 -4.56 -25.08
CA GLU A 349 -4.39 -5.07 -26.40
C GLU A 349 -5.55 -5.15 -27.42
N GLY A 350 -6.78 -4.80 -27.03
CA GLY A 350 -7.97 -4.88 -27.88
C GLY A 350 -8.54 -6.30 -28.07
N LYS A 351 -7.98 -7.32 -27.40
CA LYS A 351 -8.41 -8.72 -27.46
C LYS A 351 -9.59 -8.99 -26.50
N ILE A 352 -10.69 -8.27 -26.68
CA ILE A 352 -11.84 -8.29 -25.77
C ILE A 352 -12.49 -9.68 -25.64
N ASP A 353 -12.47 -10.48 -26.71
CA ASP A 353 -13.11 -11.80 -26.70
C ASP A 353 -12.38 -12.77 -25.74
N LYS A 354 -11.04 -12.69 -25.65
CA LYS A 354 -10.26 -13.44 -24.64
C LYS A 354 -10.55 -12.96 -23.21
N ALA A 355 -10.75 -11.66 -23.01
CA ALA A 355 -11.15 -11.13 -21.70
C ALA A 355 -12.54 -11.66 -21.30
N LYS A 356 -13.47 -11.81 -22.25
CA LYS A 356 -14.78 -12.41 -22.03
C LYS A 356 -14.69 -13.90 -21.68
N GLU A 357 -13.84 -14.66 -22.36
CA GLU A 357 -13.59 -16.07 -22.03
C GLU A 357 -13.06 -16.23 -20.59
N LEU A 358 -12.14 -15.37 -20.16
CA LEU A 358 -11.65 -15.35 -18.78
C LEU A 358 -12.76 -15.03 -17.77
N TYR A 359 -13.64 -14.07 -18.08
CA TYR A 359 -14.78 -13.76 -17.23
C TYR A 359 -15.73 -14.95 -17.06
N ILE A 360 -16.05 -15.64 -18.16
CA ILE A 360 -16.90 -16.84 -18.12
C ILE A 360 -16.23 -17.94 -17.29
N SER A 361 -14.92 -18.14 -17.46
CA SER A 361 -14.13 -19.10 -16.68
C SER A 361 -14.11 -18.77 -15.19
N MET A 362 -14.01 -17.49 -14.83
CA MET A 362 -14.05 -17.00 -13.45
C MET A 362 -15.39 -17.33 -12.78
N VAL A 363 -16.51 -17.01 -13.45
CA VAL A 363 -17.86 -17.26 -12.95
C VAL A 363 -18.14 -18.76 -12.83
N ALA A 364 -17.70 -19.55 -13.82
CA ALA A 364 -17.86 -21.02 -13.80
C ALA A 364 -17.10 -21.68 -12.64
N LYS A 365 -16.02 -21.07 -12.14
CA LYS A 365 -15.28 -21.51 -10.94
C LYS A 365 -15.89 -21.02 -9.63
N GLY A 366 -17.02 -20.31 -9.67
CA GLY A 366 -17.70 -19.79 -8.48
C GLY A 366 -17.03 -18.56 -7.87
N ILE A 367 -16.13 -17.88 -8.60
CA ILE A 367 -15.55 -16.62 -8.13
C ILE A 367 -16.50 -15.49 -8.55
N GLU A 368 -17.09 -14.80 -7.58
CA GLU A 368 -18.03 -13.70 -7.83
C GLU A 368 -17.29 -12.46 -8.38
N PRO A 369 -17.66 -11.95 -9.57
CA PRO A 369 -17.06 -10.75 -10.12
C PRO A 369 -17.50 -9.51 -9.35
N ASP A 370 -16.54 -8.64 -9.02
CA ASP A 370 -16.82 -7.36 -8.36
C ASP A 370 -17.16 -6.24 -9.37
N VAL A 371 -17.34 -5.04 -8.83
CA VAL A 371 -17.60 -3.81 -9.62
C VAL A 371 -16.42 -3.48 -10.55
N GLU A 372 -15.18 -3.75 -10.13
CA GLU A 372 -13.99 -3.41 -10.91
C GLU A 372 -13.89 -4.26 -12.17
N ILE A 373 -14.16 -5.56 -12.08
CA ILE A 373 -14.15 -6.47 -13.24
C ILE A 373 -15.17 -6.06 -14.29
N HIS A 374 -16.39 -5.72 -13.86
CA HIS A 374 -17.41 -5.23 -14.78
C HIS A 374 -16.97 -3.91 -15.45
N ASN A 375 -16.39 -2.98 -14.68
CA ASN A 375 -15.86 -1.73 -15.23
C ASN A 375 -14.74 -1.97 -16.25
N VAL A 376 -13.85 -2.93 -16.02
CA VAL A 376 -12.79 -3.31 -16.97
C VAL A 376 -13.38 -3.83 -18.27
N LEU A 377 -14.38 -4.72 -18.23
CA LEU A 377 -15.04 -5.24 -19.42
C LEU A 377 -15.80 -4.15 -20.18
N ILE A 378 -16.61 -3.35 -19.48
CA ILE A 378 -17.37 -2.24 -20.09
C ILE A 378 -16.41 -1.28 -20.78
N ASN A 379 -15.31 -0.89 -20.11
CA ASN A 379 -14.30 -0.01 -20.70
C ASN A 379 -13.59 -0.66 -21.90
N GLY A 380 -13.28 -1.96 -21.81
CA GLY A 380 -12.72 -2.73 -22.91
C GLY A 380 -13.61 -2.72 -24.15
N TYR A 381 -14.90 -3.00 -23.99
CA TYR A 381 -15.89 -2.95 -25.07
C TYR A 381 -16.02 -1.56 -25.69
N ILE A 382 -16.03 -0.51 -24.87
CA ILE A 382 -16.10 0.88 -25.35
C ILE A 382 -14.87 1.26 -26.17
N LYS A 383 -13.66 0.86 -25.74
CA LYS A 383 -12.41 1.12 -26.50
C LYS A 383 -12.41 0.49 -27.89
N VAL A 384 -13.01 -0.69 -28.03
CA VAL A 384 -13.17 -1.36 -29.34
C VAL A 384 -14.46 -0.94 -30.08
N LYS A 385 -15.13 0.11 -29.61
CA LYS A 385 -16.36 0.69 -30.20
C LYS A 385 -17.58 -0.25 -30.24
N ARG A 386 -17.63 -1.25 -29.35
CA ARG A 386 -18.74 -2.22 -29.19
C ARG A 386 -19.64 -1.81 -28.02
N VAL A 387 -20.36 -0.69 -28.18
CA VAL A 387 -21.08 -0.02 -27.09
C VAL A 387 -22.30 -0.81 -26.62
N GLU A 388 -22.96 -1.53 -27.53
CA GLU A 388 -24.13 -2.36 -27.24
C GLU A 388 -23.81 -3.48 -26.24
N GLU A 389 -22.67 -4.16 -26.43
CA GLU A 389 -22.19 -5.17 -25.50
C GLU A 389 -21.78 -4.58 -24.15
N ALA A 390 -21.22 -3.36 -24.13
CA ALA A 390 -20.92 -2.65 -22.89
C ALA A 390 -22.20 -2.36 -22.08
N ILE A 391 -23.27 -1.92 -22.74
CA ILE A 391 -24.59 -1.70 -22.12
C ILE A 391 -25.19 -3.03 -21.65
N TRP A 392 -25.00 -4.12 -22.39
CA TRP A 392 -25.46 -5.44 -21.98
C TRP A 392 -24.78 -5.89 -20.69
N ILE A 393 -23.45 -5.77 -20.57
CA ILE A 393 -22.71 -6.08 -19.33
C ILE A 393 -23.19 -5.23 -18.16
N PHE A 394 -23.41 -3.93 -18.37
CA PHE A 394 -23.99 -3.04 -17.35
C PHE A 394 -25.37 -3.51 -16.86
N LYS A 395 -26.25 -3.92 -17.77
CA LYS A 395 -27.57 -4.47 -17.39
C LYS A 395 -27.43 -5.77 -16.60
N GLN A 396 -26.45 -6.62 -16.91
CA GLN A 396 -26.19 -7.83 -16.13
C GLN A 396 -25.66 -7.51 -14.73
N MET A 397 -24.81 -6.48 -14.59
CA MET A 397 -24.33 -6.00 -13.30
C MET A 397 -25.49 -5.60 -12.37
N ILE A 398 -26.46 -4.83 -12.89
CA ILE A 398 -27.65 -4.42 -12.13
C ILE A 398 -28.52 -5.63 -11.75
N ARG A 399 -28.75 -6.56 -12.69
CA ARG A 399 -29.52 -7.78 -12.44
C ARG A 399 -28.85 -8.69 -11.41
N GLY A 400 -27.53 -8.75 -11.42
CA GLY A 400 -26.70 -9.53 -10.49
C GLY A 400 -26.57 -8.94 -9.10
N THR A 401 -27.38 -7.95 -8.72
CA THR A 401 -27.34 -7.23 -7.43
C THR A 401 -26.07 -6.41 -7.16
N ILE A 402 -25.18 -6.27 -8.15
CA ILE A 402 -23.97 -5.46 -8.03
C ILE A 402 -24.31 -4.01 -8.35
N LYS A 403 -24.11 -3.10 -7.38
CA LYS A 403 -24.43 -1.68 -7.55
C LYS A 403 -23.37 -0.96 -8.40
N PRO A 404 -23.76 -0.33 -9.52
CA PRO A 404 -22.86 0.52 -10.29
C PRO A 404 -22.32 1.68 -9.45
N ASN A 405 -21.09 2.12 -9.75
CA ASN A 405 -20.49 3.29 -9.12
C ASN A 405 -20.27 4.41 -10.14
N VAL A 406 -19.76 5.56 -9.67
CA VAL A 406 -19.45 6.72 -10.52
C VAL A 406 -18.54 6.35 -11.70
N VAL A 407 -17.59 5.42 -11.50
CA VAL A 407 -16.67 4.97 -12.57
C VAL A 407 -17.44 4.21 -13.65
N THR A 408 -18.39 3.34 -13.28
CA THR A 408 -19.23 2.59 -14.23
C THR A 408 -19.99 3.55 -15.16
N TYR A 409 -20.66 4.56 -14.60
CA TYR A 409 -21.40 5.56 -15.37
C TYR A 409 -20.48 6.41 -16.24
N ASN A 410 -19.34 6.87 -15.72
CA ASN A 410 -18.37 7.65 -16.50
C ASN A 410 -17.87 6.89 -17.73
N VAL A 411 -17.58 5.59 -17.57
CA VAL A 411 -17.16 4.72 -18.67
C VAL A 411 -18.26 4.63 -19.72
N LEU A 412 -19.51 4.33 -19.32
CA LEU A 412 -20.65 4.25 -20.24
C LEU A 412 -20.97 5.57 -20.95
N LEU A 413 -20.99 6.68 -20.21
CA LEU A 413 -21.18 8.02 -20.76
C LEU A 413 -20.15 8.32 -21.84
N THR A 414 -18.88 7.96 -21.59
CA THR A 414 -17.81 8.12 -22.58
C THR A 414 -18.12 7.36 -23.87
N GLY A 415 -18.50 6.08 -23.78
CA GLY A 415 -18.78 5.27 -24.98
C GLY A 415 -20.03 5.71 -25.74
N VAL A 416 -21.10 6.04 -25.04
CA VAL A 416 -22.35 6.51 -25.63
C VAL A 416 -22.16 7.87 -26.33
N LEU A 417 -21.41 8.78 -25.72
CA LEU A 417 -21.06 10.07 -26.34
C LEU A 417 -20.09 9.91 -27.51
N GLN A 418 -19.18 8.93 -27.49
CA GLN A 418 -18.31 8.62 -28.63
C GLN A 418 -19.09 8.05 -29.83
N LYS A 419 -20.17 7.30 -29.58
CA LYS A 419 -21.11 6.85 -30.61
C LYS A 419 -21.98 7.99 -31.15
N GLY A 420 -22.15 9.05 -30.37
CA GLY A 420 -22.95 10.24 -30.69
C GLY A 420 -24.40 10.19 -30.21
N ASP A 421 -24.76 9.21 -29.37
CA ASP A 421 -26.12 9.10 -28.81
C ASP A 421 -26.26 9.97 -27.55
N VAL A 422 -26.43 11.28 -27.76
CA VAL A 422 -26.54 12.26 -26.67
C VAL A 422 -27.79 12.03 -25.80
N LEU A 423 -28.87 11.49 -26.38
CA LEU A 423 -30.10 11.19 -25.65
C LEU A 423 -29.89 10.06 -24.63
N ALA A 424 -29.22 8.99 -25.03
CA ALA A 424 -28.86 7.90 -24.11
C ALA A 424 -27.89 8.38 -23.03
N ALA A 425 -26.93 9.26 -23.37
CA ALA A 425 -26.01 9.84 -22.39
C ALA A 425 -26.76 10.66 -21.32
N ARG A 426 -27.76 11.45 -21.71
CA ARG A 426 -28.61 12.20 -20.76
C ARG A 426 -29.37 11.26 -19.84
N LYS A 427 -30.00 10.21 -20.38
CA LYS A 427 -30.71 9.21 -19.56
C LYS A 427 -29.79 8.55 -18.53
N LEU A 428 -28.57 8.17 -18.93
CA LEU A 428 -27.58 7.59 -18.01
C LEU A 428 -27.15 8.57 -16.93
N PHE A 429 -27.02 9.86 -17.25
CA PHE A 429 -26.69 10.89 -16.27
C PHE A 429 -27.82 11.13 -15.27
N ASP A 430 -29.07 11.16 -15.75
CA ASP A 430 -30.24 11.29 -14.87
C ASP A 430 -30.40 10.05 -13.98
N GLU A 431 -30.20 8.85 -14.53
CA GLU A 431 -30.20 7.59 -13.78
C GLU A 431 -29.14 7.60 -12.68
N MET A 432 -27.91 8.06 -12.97
CA MET A 432 -26.85 8.22 -11.98
C MET A 432 -27.28 9.10 -10.80
N ARG A 433 -28.01 10.20 -11.06
CA ARG A 433 -28.52 11.11 -10.02
C ARG A 433 -29.66 10.48 -9.21
N ILE A 434 -30.53 9.71 -9.86
CA ILE A 434 -31.63 8.99 -9.18
C ILE A 434 -31.08 7.95 -8.18
N TYR A 435 -29.93 7.34 -8.46
CA TYR A 435 -29.25 6.42 -7.55
C TYR A 435 -28.39 7.11 -6.47
N ASP A 436 -28.56 8.42 -6.25
CA ASP A 436 -27.80 9.24 -5.30
C ASP A 436 -26.27 9.18 -5.51
N LEU A 437 -25.81 8.89 -6.73
CA LEU A 437 -24.39 8.97 -7.07
C LEU A 437 -24.05 10.41 -7.44
N THR A 438 -23.26 11.07 -6.60
CA THR A 438 -22.79 12.44 -6.86
C THR A 438 -21.86 12.47 -8.07
N PRO A 439 -22.20 13.21 -9.15
CA PRO A 439 -21.32 13.36 -10.29
C PRO A 439 -19.97 13.95 -9.90
N SER A 440 -18.90 13.35 -10.42
CA SER A 440 -17.53 13.81 -10.17
C SER A 440 -17.12 14.88 -11.19
N SER A 441 -16.05 15.62 -10.91
CA SER A 441 -15.41 16.52 -11.91
C SER A 441 -15.10 15.80 -13.24
N CYS A 442 -14.74 14.51 -13.18
CA CYS A 442 -14.52 13.68 -14.36
C CYS A 442 -15.82 13.45 -15.15
N THR A 443 -16.95 13.22 -14.47
CA THR A 443 -18.27 13.04 -15.07
C THR A 443 -18.67 14.25 -15.91
N TYR A 444 -18.56 15.45 -15.35
CA TYR A 444 -18.87 16.68 -16.05
C TYR A 444 -17.91 16.97 -17.20
N THR A 445 -16.62 16.65 -17.03
CA THR A 445 -15.64 16.74 -18.13
C THR A 445 -16.02 15.84 -19.30
N ILE A 446 -16.47 14.61 -19.03
CA ILE A 446 -16.92 13.66 -20.05
C ILE A 446 -18.16 14.20 -20.78
N LEU A 447 -19.16 14.68 -20.03
CA LEU A 447 -20.39 15.23 -20.60
C LEU A 447 -20.14 16.46 -21.46
N LEU A 448 -19.40 17.45 -20.95
CA LEU A 448 -19.13 18.69 -21.66
C LEU A 448 -18.34 18.43 -22.95
N ASN A 449 -17.28 17.63 -22.87
CA ASN A 449 -16.49 17.25 -24.05
C ASN A 449 -17.33 16.46 -25.07
N GLY A 450 -18.14 15.51 -24.59
CA GLY A 450 -19.01 14.72 -25.46
C GLY A 450 -20.12 15.54 -26.12
N LEU A 451 -20.76 16.47 -25.40
CA LEU A 451 -21.76 17.38 -25.95
C LEU A 451 -21.15 18.31 -27.01
N CYS A 452 -19.97 18.88 -26.74
CA CYS A 452 -19.26 19.73 -27.70
C CYS A 452 -18.85 18.98 -28.97
N LYS A 453 -18.45 17.71 -28.86
CA LYS A 453 -18.08 16.87 -30.02
C LYS A 453 -19.26 16.43 -30.88
N ASN A 454 -20.46 16.43 -30.33
CA ASN A 454 -21.70 16.05 -31.01
C ASN A 454 -22.55 17.28 -31.39
N ASP A 455 -21.93 18.46 -31.52
CA ASP A 455 -22.58 19.72 -31.92
C ASP A 455 -23.72 20.22 -31.00
N HIS A 456 -23.83 19.69 -29.77
CA HIS A 456 -24.81 20.12 -28.76
C HIS A 456 -24.23 21.21 -27.83
N VAL A 457 -23.59 22.22 -28.41
CA VAL A 457 -22.77 23.19 -27.67
C VAL A 457 -23.60 24.09 -26.73
N LEU A 458 -24.85 24.41 -27.07
CA LEU A 458 -25.74 25.19 -26.19
C LEU A 458 -26.03 24.43 -24.88
N GLN A 459 -26.32 23.14 -24.97
CA GLN A 459 -26.53 22.31 -23.77
C GLN A 459 -25.25 22.16 -22.94
N ALA A 460 -24.08 22.21 -23.59
CA ALA A 460 -22.80 22.23 -22.89
C ALA A 460 -22.59 23.55 -22.12
N LEU A 461 -23.02 24.69 -22.67
CA LEU A 461 -22.98 25.98 -21.97
C LEU A 461 -23.92 26.00 -20.77
N ASP A 462 -25.15 25.53 -20.92
CA ASP A 462 -26.11 25.45 -19.81
C ASP A 462 -25.57 24.57 -18.66
N LEU A 463 -24.93 23.45 -19.02
CA LEU A 463 -24.31 22.56 -18.04
C LEU A 463 -23.09 23.20 -17.36
N LEU A 464 -22.27 23.96 -18.11
CA LEU A 464 -21.14 24.69 -17.54
C LEU A 464 -21.61 25.77 -16.54
N GLN A 465 -22.63 26.54 -16.90
CA GLN A 465 -23.20 27.55 -16.01
C GLN A 465 -23.77 26.91 -14.74
N SER A 466 -24.54 25.82 -14.89
CA SER A 466 -25.08 25.09 -13.75
C SER A 466 -23.99 24.55 -12.81
N LEU A 467 -22.79 24.23 -13.32
CA LEU A 467 -21.68 23.79 -12.48
C LEU A 467 -21.09 24.92 -11.64
N GLU A 468 -20.89 26.07 -12.28
CA GLU A 468 -20.40 27.27 -11.62
C GLU A 468 -21.40 27.74 -10.55
N ASP A 469 -22.70 27.72 -10.85
CA ASP A 469 -23.77 28.09 -9.91
C ASP A 469 -23.83 27.16 -8.69
N ASN A 470 -23.43 25.89 -8.86
CA ASN A 470 -23.34 24.90 -7.78
C ASN A 470 -21.99 24.91 -7.03
N GLY A 471 -21.11 25.88 -7.33
CA GLY A 471 -19.82 26.05 -6.66
C GLY A 471 -18.76 25.01 -7.06
N VAL A 472 -18.93 24.32 -8.19
CA VAL A 472 -17.92 23.38 -8.71
C VAL A 472 -17.02 24.11 -9.69
N GLU A 473 -15.77 24.37 -9.31
CA GLU A 473 -14.78 25.04 -10.16
C GLU A 473 -14.29 24.11 -11.30
N PRO A 474 -14.66 24.38 -12.57
CA PRO A 474 -14.24 23.55 -13.69
C PRO A 474 -12.76 23.80 -14.02
N GLY A 475 -11.98 22.74 -14.22
CA GLY A 475 -10.58 22.90 -14.64
C GLY A 475 -10.43 23.40 -16.09
N ILE A 476 -9.26 23.93 -16.44
CA ILE A 476 -8.94 24.49 -17.78
C ILE A 476 -9.26 23.55 -18.97
N LYS A 477 -9.19 22.23 -18.78
CA LYS A 477 -9.52 21.24 -19.82
C LYS A 477 -10.99 21.27 -20.24
N VAL A 478 -11.88 21.58 -19.29
CA VAL A 478 -13.32 21.70 -19.53
C VAL A 478 -13.58 22.92 -20.40
N TYR A 479 -13.08 24.08 -19.99
CA TYR A 479 -13.19 25.31 -20.79
C TYR A 479 -12.59 25.15 -22.18
N ASN A 480 -11.42 24.53 -22.31
CA ASN A 480 -10.83 24.25 -23.63
C ASN A 480 -11.77 23.42 -24.53
N SER A 481 -12.47 22.43 -23.98
CA SER A 481 -13.41 21.60 -24.75
C SER A 481 -14.63 22.41 -25.20
N VAL A 482 -15.15 23.28 -24.33
CA VAL A 482 -16.29 24.16 -24.63
C VAL A 482 -15.91 25.21 -25.69
N ILE A 483 -14.75 25.87 -25.52
CA ILE A 483 -14.22 26.83 -26.49
C ILE A 483 -14.01 26.16 -27.86
N ASP A 484 -13.43 24.96 -27.91
CA ASP A 484 -13.24 24.22 -29.16
C ASP A 484 -14.57 23.88 -29.83
N GLY A 485 -15.57 23.42 -29.06
CA GLY A 485 -16.93 23.19 -29.54
C GLY A 485 -17.58 24.45 -30.11
N LEU A 486 -17.45 25.59 -29.43
CA LEU A 486 -17.97 26.89 -29.88
C LEU A 486 -17.28 27.36 -31.17
N CYS A 487 -15.95 27.24 -31.25
CA CYS A 487 -15.18 27.54 -32.46
C CYS A 487 -15.60 26.65 -33.64
N LYS A 488 -15.85 25.36 -33.40
CA LYS A 488 -16.27 24.41 -34.44
C LYS A 488 -17.68 24.70 -34.96
N SER A 489 -18.61 24.99 -34.05
CA SER A 489 -20.00 25.39 -34.35
C SER A 489 -20.15 26.81 -34.91
N GLY A 490 -19.05 27.57 -35.03
CA GLY A 490 -19.05 28.91 -35.63
C GLY A 490 -19.43 30.05 -34.66
N GLN A 491 -19.67 29.74 -33.40
CA GLN A 491 -20.06 30.71 -32.36
C GLN A 491 -18.84 31.38 -31.73
N MET A 492 -18.09 32.15 -32.52
CA MET A 492 -16.80 32.70 -32.08
C MET A 492 -16.90 33.83 -31.05
N LYS A 493 -18.01 34.58 -31.06
CA LYS A 493 -18.24 35.64 -30.07
C LYS A 493 -18.31 35.06 -28.66
N THR A 494 -19.19 34.08 -28.46
CA THR A 494 -19.30 33.34 -27.20
C THR A 494 -18.03 32.58 -26.85
N ALA A 495 -17.31 32.01 -27.84
CA ALA A 495 -16.00 31.40 -27.59
C ALA A 495 -14.98 32.41 -27.01
N TRP A 496 -14.98 33.65 -27.52
CA TRP A 496 -14.16 34.73 -27.00
C TRP A 496 -14.58 35.16 -25.60
N ASP A 497 -15.87 35.28 -25.34
CA ASP A 497 -16.38 35.64 -24.01
C ASP A 497 -15.95 34.61 -22.95
N VAL A 498 -16.10 33.31 -23.27
CA VAL A 498 -15.64 32.21 -22.40
C VAL A 498 -14.11 32.23 -22.22
N TYR A 499 -13.34 32.55 -23.27
CA TYR A 499 -11.89 32.70 -23.18
C TYR A 499 -11.48 33.84 -22.23
N THR A 500 -12.14 35.01 -22.33
CA THR A 500 -11.84 36.15 -21.45
C THR A 500 -12.21 35.89 -20.00
N LYS A 501 -13.23 35.06 -19.76
CA LYS A 501 -13.64 34.63 -18.42
C LYS A 501 -12.59 33.76 -17.71
N LEU A 502 -11.69 33.09 -18.44
CA LEU A 502 -10.65 32.24 -17.84
C LEU A 502 -9.81 32.99 -16.79
N SER A 503 -9.42 34.22 -17.10
CA SER A 503 -8.59 35.05 -16.22
C SER A 503 -9.33 35.46 -14.95
N SER A 504 -10.64 35.72 -15.03
CA SER A 504 -11.45 36.06 -13.84
C SER A 504 -11.71 34.85 -12.94
N GLU A 505 -11.68 33.63 -13.49
CA GLU A 505 -11.76 32.37 -12.73
C GLU A 505 -10.39 31.92 -12.16
N GLY A 506 -9.34 32.73 -12.30
CA GLY A 506 -7.99 32.40 -11.83
C GLY A 506 -7.28 31.31 -12.66
N LEU A 507 -7.83 30.94 -13.83
CA LEU A 507 -7.25 29.93 -14.72
C LEU A 507 -6.31 30.59 -15.73
N LYS A 508 -5.09 30.04 -15.86
CA LYS A 508 -4.13 30.49 -16.88
C LYS A 508 -4.36 29.76 -18.20
N PRO A 509 -4.52 30.49 -19.33
CA PRO A 509 -4.52 29.88 -20.66
C PRO A 509 -3.28 29.01 -20.88
N THR A 510 -3.48 27.85 -21.50
CA THR A 510 -2.41 26.90 -21.84
C THR A 510 -2.12 26.92 -23.33
N VAL A 511 -1.05 26.23 -23.76
CA VAL A 511 -0.76 25.99 -25.19
C VAL A 511 -2.02 25.56 -25.96
N VAL A 512 -2.76 24.59 -25.41
CA VAL A 512 -3.99 24.07 -26.03
C VAL A 512 -5.08 25.15 -26.16
N THR A 513 -5.24 26.00 -25.14
CA THR A 513 -6.23 27.09 -25.14
C THR A 513 -5.94 28.10 -26.26
N TYR A 514 -4.70 28.56 -26.36
CA TYR A 514 -4.27 29.47 -27.42
C TYR A 514 -4.41 28.85 -28.80
N THR A 515 -3.97 27.60 -28.99
CA THR A 515 -4.09 26.88 -30.26
C THR A 515 -5.56 26.79 -30.72
N ILE A 516 -6.50 26.48 -29.81
CA ILE A 516 -7.93 26.39 -30.13
C ILE A 516 -8.47 27.75 -30.61
N MET A 517 -8.14 28.83 -29.90
CA MET A 517 -8.63 30.18 -30.23
C MET A 517 -8.02 30.72 -31.53
N ILE A 518 -6.72 30.51 -31.72
CA ILE A 518 -6.02 30.83 -32.97
C ILE A 518 -6.67 30.08 -34.13
N HIS A 519 -6.89 28.78 -33.98
CA HIS A 519 -7.56 27.97 -34.99
C HIS A 519 -8.99 28.46 -35.28
N GLY A 520 -9.76 28.82 -34.25
CA GLY A 520 -11.09 29.41 -34.39
C GLY A 520 -11.09 30.74 -35.17
N PHE A 521 -10.20 31.67 -34.83
CA PHE A 521 -10.08 32.96 -35.53
C PHE A 521 -9.58 32.77 -36.97
N CYS A 522 -8.61 31.89 -37.19
CA CYS A 522 -8.18 31.49 -38.53
C CYS A 522 -9.38 30.95 -39.31
N LYS A 523 -10.17 30.02 -38.76
CA LYS A 523 -11.35 29.45 -39.44
C LYS A 523 -12.37 30.51 -39.88
N ILE A 524 -12.51 31.63 -39.18
CA ILE A 524 -13.46 32.71 -39.53
C ILE A 524 -12.80 33.82 -40.38
N GLY A 525 -11.47 33.82 -40.52
CA GLY A 525 -10.73 34.79 -41.34
C GLY A 525 -10.28 36.05 -40.59
N LEU A 526 -10.41 36.07 -39.26
CA LEU A 526 -9.98 37.19 -38.41
C LEU A 526 -8.49 37.08 -38.04
N LEU A 527 -7.62 37.10 -39.04
CA LEU A 527 -6.18 36.81 -38.89
C LEU A 527 -5.46 37.77 -37.93
N LYS A 528 -5.82 39.06 -37.89
CA LYS A 528 -5.20 40.03 -36.97
C LYS A 528 -5.37 39.64 -35.49
N ARG A 529 -6.52 39.06 -35.12
CA ARG A 529 -6.75 38.58 -33.75
C ARG A 529 -6.00 37.29 -33.47
N ALA A 530 -5.90 36.40 -34.47
CA ALA A 530 -5.09 35.19 -34.36
C ALA A 530 -3.60 35.52 -34.15
N ASP A 531 -3.06 36.49 -34.89
CA ASP A 531 -1.68 36.97 -34.72
C ASP A 531 -1.46 37.56 -33.33
N GLY A 532 -2.40 38.38 -32.83
CA GLY A 532 -2.32 38.94 -31.47
C GLY A 532 -2.22 37.86 -30.39
N LEU A 533 -3.09 36.84 -30.46
CA LEU A 533 -3.05 35.70 -29.52
C LEU A 533 -1.77 34.87 -29.63
N PHE A 534 -1.16 34.80 -30.82
CA PHE A 534 0.11 34.09 -31.02
C PHE A 534 1.27 34.78 -30.30
N PHE A 535 1.33 36.11 -30.32
CA PHE A 535 2.35 36.85 -29.56
C PHE A 535 2.08 36.78 -28.06
N GLU A 536 0.82 36.93 -27.64
CA GLU A 536 0.42 36.79 -26.23
C GLU A 536 0.80 35.40 -25.67
N MET A 537 0.63 34.35 -26.48
CA MET A 537 1.04 32.99 -26.14
C MET A 537 2.55 32.90 -25.82
N ILE A 538 3.39 33.55 -26.63
CA ILE A 538 4.85 33.59 -26.43
C ILE A 538 5.22 34.41 -25.20
N GLU A 539 4.59 35.57 -25.01
CA GLU A 539 4.83 36.46 -23.86
C GLU A 539 4.47 35.78 -22.53
N ASN A 540 3.40 34.97 -22.53
CA ASN A 540 2.99 34.16 -21.38
C ASN A 540 3.80 32.87 -21.20
N GLY A 541 4.91 32.70 -21.94
CA GLY A 541 5.82 31.55 -21.82
C GLY A 541 5.25 30.23 -22.34
N CYS A 542 4.17 30.26 -23.14
CA CYS A 542 3.61 29.08 -23.79
C CYS A 542 4.26 28.88 -25.16
N ALA A 543 5.09 27.85 -25.32
CA ALA A 543 5.76 27.57 -26.59
C ALA A 543 4.75 27.08 -27.66
N PRO A 544 4.65 27.74 -28.84
CA PRO A 544 3.80 27.29 -29.94
C PRO A 544 4.19 25.89 -30.42
N ASN A 545 3.20 25.06 -30.76
CA ASN A 545 3.42 23.70 -31.27
C ASN A 545 3.03 23.59 -32.76
N VAL A 546 3.31 22.43 -33.37
CA VAL A 546 3.01 22.14 -34.79
C VAL A 546 1.55 22.43 -35.15
N VAL A 547 0.61 22.12 -34.25
CA VAL A 547 -0.82 22.35 -34.45
C VAL A 547 -1.16 23.84 -34.54
N THR A 548 -0.44 24.68 -33.77
CA THR A 548 -0.62 26.13 -33.79
C THR A 548 -0.18 26.72 -35.12
N PHE A 549 0.98 26.32 -35.64
CA PHE A 549 1.49 26.80 -36.92
C PHE A 549 0.67 26.28 -38.11
N SER A 550 0.26 25.00 -38.09
CA SER A 550 -0.58 24.43 -39.15
C SER A 550 -1.96 25.11 -39.25
N ALA A 551 -2.52 25.63 -38.15
CA ALA A 551 -3.76 26.40 -38.15
C ALA A 551 -3.68 27.69 -38.98
N PHE A 552 -2.54 28.41 -38.92
CA PHE A 552 -2.30 29.59 -39.74
C PHE A 552 -2.13 29.23 -41.22
N VAL A 553 -1.34 28.19 -41.52
CA VAL A 553 -1.01 27.78 -42.90
C VAL A 553 -2.24 27.34 -43.69
N ARG A 554 -3.20 26.65 -43.06
CA ARG A 554 -4.41 26.16 -43.75
C ARG A 554 -5.35 27.26 -44.26
N LYS A 555 -5.36 28.44 -43.64
CA LYS A 555 -6.27 29.54 -44.02
C LYS A 555 -5.56 30.61 -44.86
N ASP A 556 -4.27 30.85 -44.61
CA ASP A 556 -3.48 31.86 -45.32
C ASP A 556 -2.91 31.33 -46.66
N SER A 557 -3.66 30.44 -47.32
CA SER A 557 -3.29 29.74 -48.56
C SER A 557 -3.08 30.64 -49.78
N ASN A 558 -3.23 31.96 -49.61
CA ASN A 558 -3.03 32.99 -50.63
C ASN A 558 -1.85 33.93 -50.36
N MET A 559 -1.09 33.76 -49.26
CA MET A 559 0.01 34.67 -48.88
C MET A 559 1.32 33.92 -48.58
N ALA A 560 2.04 33.51 -49.62
CA ALA A 560 3.36 32.85 -49.52
C ALA A 560 4.39 33.57 -48.61
N PRO A 561 4.46 34.92 -48.52
CA PRO A 561 5.42 35.60 -47.64
C PRO A 561 5.21 35.32 -46.15
N LYS A 562 3.94 35.21 -45.72
CA LYS A 562 3.58 35.02 -44.31
C LYS A 562 3.78 33.57 -43.87
N VAL A 563 3.58 32.61 -44.76
CA VAL A 563 3.94 31.19 -44.55
C VAL A 563 5.45 31.04 -44.28
N ILE A 564 6.30 31.82 -44.96
CA ILE A 564 7.76 31.80 -44.77
C ILE A 564 8.16 32.45 -43.44
N GLU A 565 7.49 33.54 -43.04
CA GLU A 565 7.71 34.15 -41.72
C GLU A 565 7.37 33.16 -40.58
N LEU A 566 6.25 32.43 -40.71
CA LEU A 566 5.86 31.39 -39.76
C LEU A 566 6.87 30.24 -39.72
N LEU A 567 7.41 29.83 -40.87
CA LEU A 567 8.47 28.82 -40.96
C LEU A 567 9.75 29.24 -40.23
N LYS A 568 10.19 30.50 -40.40
CA LYS A 568 11.35 31.03 -39.67
C LYS A 568 11.11 31.00 -38.16
N LYS A 569 9.91 31.43 -37.72
CA LYS A 569 9.50 31.36 -36.32
C LYS A 569 9.44 29.92 -35.79
N MET A 570 9.06 28.92 -36.59
CA MET A 570 9.10 27.51 -36.19
C MET A 570 10.53 27.02 -35.92
N VAL A 571 11.48 27.39 -36.80
CA VAL A 571 12.89 27.04 -36.66
C VAL A 571 13.52 27.73 -35.45
N GLU A 572 13.24 29.02 -35.25
CA GLU A 572 13.69 29.79 -34.08
C GLU A 572 13.20 29.17 -32.75
N ASN A 573 11.96 28.67 -32.73
CA ASN A 573 11.38 28.00 -31.56
C ASN A 573 11.73 26.50 -31.46
N LYS A 574 12.61 25.97 -32.33
CA LYS A 574 13.03 24.55 -32.38
C LYS A 574 11.86 23.56 -32.52
N VAL A 575 10.81 23.94 -33.24
CA VAL A 575 9.63 23.10 -33.49
C VAL A 575 9.74 22.47 -34.88
N THR A 576 9.80 21.13 -34.95
CA THR A 576 9.82 20.41 -36.23
C THR A 576 8.40 20.24 -36.78
N PRO A 577 8.11 20.68 -38.01
CA PRO A 577 6.80 20.47 -38.63
C PRO A 577 6.53 18.98 -38.88
N ASP A 578 5.28 18.54 -38.74
CA ASP A 578 4.89 17.18 -39.09
C ASP A 578 4.72 17.00 -40.62
N ALA A 579 4.70 15.75 -41.08
CA ALA A 579 4.65 15.44 -42.51
C ALA A 579 3.43 16.06 -43.22
N SER A 580 2.30 16.20 -42.51
CA SER A 580 1.08 16.83 -43.05
C SER A 580 1.25 18.34 -43.25
N THR A 581 1.94 19.00 -42.32
CA THR A 581 2.24 20.43 -42.35
C THR A 581 3.27 20.73 -43.44
N VAL A 582 4.31 19.89 -43.56
CA VAL A 582 5.31 20.03 -44.63
C VAL A 582 4.68 19.81 -46.00
N SER A 583 3.83 18.79 -46.18
CA SER A 583 3.13 18.53 -47.44
C SER A 583 2.26 19.71 -47.88
N LEU A 584 1.48 20.30 -46.96
CA LEU A 584 0.68 21.50 -47.20
C LEU A 584 1.54 22.73 -47.53
N MET A 585 2.65 22.92 -46.82
CA MET A 585 3.58 24.04 -47.09
C MET A 585 4.27 23.90 -48.44
N VAL A 586 4.65 22.68 -48.82
CA VAL A 586 5.27 22.38 -50.12
C VAL A 586 4.28 22.65 -51.26
N GLU A 587 3.03 22.17 -51.14
CA GLU A 587 1.97 22.39 -52.14
C GLU A 587 1.65 23.89 -52.36
N LEU A 588 1.77 24.71 -51.32
CA LEU A 588 1.51 26.14 -51.39
C LEU A 588 2.69 26.94 -51.95
N LEU A 589 3.92 26.61 -51.52
CA LEU A 589 5.13 27.31 -51.95
C LEU A 589 5.60 26.89 -53.36
N SER A 590 5.14 25.74 -53.87
CA SER A 590 5.42 25.28 -55.24
C SER A 590 4.66 26.04 -56.33
N LYS A 591 3.69 26.89 -55.95
CA LYS A 591 2.87 27.67 -56.91
C LYS A 591 3.56 28.94 -57.44
N ASP A 592 4.66 29.37 -56.82
CA ASP A 592 5.39 30.58 -57.18
C ASP A 592 6.91 30.28 -57.20
N GLU A 593 7.55 30.44 -58.37
CA GLU A 593 8.96 30.08 -58.60
C GLU A 593 9.93 30.76 -57.63
N LYS A 594 9.53 31.92 -57.06
CA LYS A 594 10.31 32.69 -56.09
C LYS A 594 10.64 31.90 -54.81
N TYR A 595 9.85 30.88 -54.47
CA TYR A 595 9.98 30.15 -53.20
C TYR A 595 10.53 28.73 -53.35
N LYS A 596 10.99 28.36 -54.54
CA LYS A 596 11.53 27.02 -54.88
C LYS A 596 12.65 26.54 -53.94
N ARG A 597 13.49 27.47 -53.47
CA ARG A 597 14.57 27.19 -52.50
C ARG A 597 14.06 26.72 -51.12
N TYR A 598 12.88 27.18 -50.70
CA TYR A 598 12.29 26.79 -49.42
C TYR A 598 11.58 25.44 -49.54
N THR A 599 10.94 25.14 -50.68
CA THR A 599 10.38 23.80 -50.97
C THR A 599 11.44 22.71 -50.99
N ASP A 600 12.59 22.94 -51.62
CA ASP A 600 13.69 21.96 -51.65
C ASP A 600 14.28 21.71 -50.25
N MET A 601 14.34 22.76 -49.41
CA MET A 601 14.76 22.64 -48.03
C MET A 601 13.76 21.84 -47.19
N LEU A 602 12.46 22.05 -47.39
CA LEU A 602 11.38 21.33 -46.72
C LEU A 602 11.27 19.87 -47.15
N LEU A 603 11.49 19.56 -48.44
CA LEU A 603 11.51 18.19 -48.96
C LEU A 603 12.66 17.37 -48.38
N LYS A 604 13.84 17.96 -48.18
CA LYS A 604 14.97 17.32 -47.47
C LYS A 604 14.65 16.97 -46.01
N TYR A 605 13.71 17.66 -45.36
CA TYR A 605 13.28 17.29 -44.00
C TYR A 605 12.36 16.07 -43.98
N LEU A 606 11.61 15.79 -45.05
CA LEU A 606 10.73 14.61 -45.15
C LEU A 606 11.50 13.31 -45.44
N GLU A 607 12.65 13.38 -46.10
CA GLU A 607 13.47 12.20 -46.44
C GLU A 607 14.28 11.64 -45.24
N VAL A 608 14.28 12.34 -44.09
CA VAL A 608 15.09 12.01 -42.89
C VAL A 608 14.22 11.56 -41.70
N GLY A 609 12.88 11.57 -41.84
CA GLY A 609 11.91 11.29 -40.78
C GLY A 609 11.47 9.84 -40.64
#